data_AF-A0A2A8PNG3-F1
#
_entry.id   AF-A0A2A8PNG3-F1
#
_cell.length_a   1.000
_cell.length_b   1.000
_cell.length_c   1.000
_cell.angle_alpha   90.00
_cell.angle_beta   90.00
_cell.angle_gamma   90.00
#
_symmetry.space_group_name_H-M   'P 1'
#
loop_
_entity.id
_entity.type
_entity.pdbx_description
1 polymer ?
#
loop_
_entity_poly.entity_id
_entity_poly.type
_entity_poly.pdbx_seq_one_letter_code
_entity_poly.pdbx_strand_id
1 'polypeptide(L)'
;TQRLVEEVSLQYFGMPFLHKAKFNSRLRTTGGRYLLKSHNVELNYRYYEMYGKEELIGIIKHELCHYHLHITGRGYKHRDRDFRELLKKVDAPRF
;
A
#
# COMPACT_ATOMS: atom_id res chain seq x y z
N THR A 1 -3.78 4.27 11.53
CA THR A 1 -3.29 3.47 10.38
C THR A 1 -4.41 2.79 9.64
N GLN A 2 -5.14 1.84 10.25
CA GLN A 2 -6.27 1.13 9.63
C GLN A 2 -7.21 2.05 8.84
N ARG A 3 -7.86 3.00 9.52
CA ARG A 3 -8.81 3.94 8.90
C ARG A 3 -8.23 4.69 7.71
N LEU A 4 -6.99 5.17 7.82
CA LEU A 4 -6.33 5.89 6.73
C LEU A 4 -6.13 4.96 5.51
N VAL A 5 -5.74 3.71 5.73
CA VAL A 5 -5.59 2.74 4.63
C VAL A 5 -6.94 2.43 3.98
N GLU A 6 -8.00 2.28 4.77
CA GLU A 6 -9.36 2.08 4.27
C GLU A 6 -9.86 3.27 3.46
N GLU A 7 -9.64 4.50 3.95
CA GLU A 7 -9.99 5.74 3.25
C GLU A 7 -9.24 5.85 1.93
N VAL A 8 -7.92 5.66 1.92
CA VAL A 8 -7.12 5.68 0.69
C VAL A 8 -7.58 4.57 -0.29
N SER A 9 -7.90 3.39 0.22
CA SER A 9 -8.42 2.29 -0.60
C SER A 9 -9.73 2.67 -1.30
N LEU A 10 -10.69 3.19 -0.54
CA LEU A 10 -11.97 3.63 -1.11
C LEU A 10 -11.79 4.79 -2.08
N GLN A 11 -10.98 5.78 -1.74
CA GLN A 11 -10.81 7.00 -2.55
C GLN A 11 -10.08 6.75 -3.88
N TYR A 12 -8.99 5.98 -3.87
CA TYR A 12 -8.12 5.85 -5.05
C TYR A 12 -8.37 4.56 -5.84
N PHE A 13 -8.84 3.49 -5.19
CA PHE A 13 -9.08 2.19 -5.83
C PHE A 13 -10.57 1.90 -6.04
N GLY A 14 -11.46 2.62 -5.36
CA GLY A 14 -12.90 2.36 -5.40
C GLY A 14 -13.28 1.02 -4.78
N MET A 15 -12.38 0.42 -3.98
CA MET A 15 -12.55 -0.90 -3.38
C MET A 15 -12.21 -0.84 -1.90
N PRO A 16 -12.94 -1.54 -1.02
CA PRO A 16 -12.63 -1.56 0.40
C PRO A 16 -11.36 -2.37 0.70
N PHE A 17 -10.59 -1.92 1.69
CA PHE A 17 -9.54 -2.72 2.30
C PHE A 17 -10.15 -3.53 3.45
N LEU A 18 -10.11 -4.86 3.36
CA LEU A 18 -10.82 -5.76 4.29
C LEU A 18 -9.89 -6.45 5.30
N HIS A 19 -8.59 -6.17 5.24
CA HIS A 19 -7.56 -6.78 6.08
C HIS A 19 -7.02 -5.78 7.11
N LYS A 20 -5.94 -6.13 7.82
CA LYS A 20 -5.38 -5.28 8.88
C LYS A 20 -4.20 -4.46 8.37
N ALA A 21 -4.18 -3.18 8.75
CA ALA A 21 -3.06 -2.28 8.54
C ALA A 21 -2.52 -1.79 9.89
N LYS A 22 -1.21 -1.96 10.10
CA LYS A 22 -0.53 -1.60 11.35
C LYS A 22 0.80 -0.91 11.10
N PHE A 23 1.21 -0.07 12.03
CA PHE A 23 2.59 0.41 12.05
C PHE A 23 3.52 -0.69 12.55
N ASN A 24 4.68 -0.84 11.89
CA ASN A 24 5.73 -1.74 12.30
C ASN A 24 7.06 -0.98 12.34
N SER A 25 7.53 -0.66 13.55
CA SER A 25 8.79 0.06 13.80
C SER A 25 10.05 -0.73 13.43
N ARG A 26 9.92 -2.03 13.12
CA ARG A 26 11.03 -2.88 12.67
C ARG A 26 11.31 -2.73 11.17
N LEU A 27 10.46 -2.04 10.41
CA LEU A 27 10.75 -1.72 9.01
C LEU A 27 11.88 -0.69 8.97
N ARG A 28 13.01 -1.07 8.35
CA ARG A 28 14.22 -0.21 8.27
C ARG A 28 14.49 0.33 6.87
N THR A 29 14.21 -0.48 5.84
CA THR A 29 14.62 -0.20 4.45
C THR A 29 13.46 0.05 3.50
N THR A 30 12.22 -0.09 3.96
CA THR A 30 11.01 0.18 3.17
C THR A 30 10.04 1.04 3.97
N GLY A 31 9.28 1.87 3.27
CA GLY A 31 8.19 2.65 3.84
C GLY A 31 6.98 1.78 4.21
N GLY A 32 6.75 0.68 3.50
CA GLY A 32 5.63 -0.23 3.71
C GLY A 32 5.94 -1.67 3.34
N ARG A 33 5.03 -2.59 3.70
CA ARG A 33 5.09 -3.99 3.31
C ARG A 33 3.72 -4.64 3.30
N TYR A 34 3.36 -5.20 2.15
CA TYR A 34 2.26 -6.12 1.98
C TYR A 34 2.65 -7.57 2.33
N LEU A 35 1.85 -8.23 3.18
CA LEU A 35 2.09 -9.59 3.62
C LEU A 35 1.26 -10.60 2.83
N LEU A 36 1.91 -11.40 1.97
CA LEU A 36 1.23 -12.34 1.07
C LEU A 36 0.33 -13.37 1.76
N LYS A 37 0.70 -13.83 2.97
CA LYS A 37 -0.05 -14.89 3.67
C LYS A 37 -1.31 -14.38 4.38
N SER A 38 -1.28 -13.15 4.87
CA SER A 38 -2.35 -12.58 5.71
C SER A 38 -3.08 -11.42 5.05
N HIS A 39 -2.59 -10.98 3.89
CA HIS A 39 -3.01 -9.78 3.16
C HIS A 39 -2.98 -8.48 3.97
N ASN A 40 -2.27 -8.49 5.09
CA ASN A 40 -2.10 -7.31 5.93
C ASN A 40 -1.08 -6.35 5.32
N VAL A 41 -1.22 -5.08 5.65
CA VAL A 41 -0.27 -4.02 5.28
C VAL A 41 0.46 -3.55 6.53
N GLU A 42 1.78 -3.52 6.46
CA GLU A 42 2.64 -2.92 7.48
C GLU A 42 3.19 -1.60 6.97
N LEU A 43 3.17 -0.56 7.80
CA LEU A 43 3.71 0.76 7.45
C LEU A 43 4.81 1.16 8.42
N ASN A 44 5.80 1.89 7.93
CA ASN A 44 6.89 2.41 8.73
C ASN A 44 6.49 3.75 9.36
N TYR A 45 6.38 3.77 10.69
CA TYR A 45 6.00 4.99 11.42
C TYR A 45 7.03 6.13 11.24
N ARG A 46 8.31 5.82 11.08
CA ARG A 46 9.37 6.83 10.95
C ARG A 46 9.24 7.66 9.68
N TYR A 47 8.68 7.09 8.62
CA TYR A 47 8.45 7.83 7.37
C TYR A 47 7.36 8.88 7.55
N TYR A 48 6.32 8.59 8.33
CA TYR A 48 5.31 9.58 8.69
C TYR A 48 5.91 10.74 9.50
N GLU A 49 6.79 10.45 10.46
CA GLU A 49 7.44 11.49 11.27
C GLU A 49 8.40 12.37 10.45
N MET A 50 9.10 11.79 9.47
CA MET A 50 10.15 12.49 8.72
C MET A 50 9.63 13.25 7.50
N TYR A 51 8.67 12.67 6.77
CA TYR A 51 8.21 13.16 5.47
C TYR A 51 6.73 13.57 5.47
N GLY A 52 6.02 13.35 6.58
CA GLY A 52 4.65 13.76 6.76
C GLY A 52 3.61 12.83 6.13
N LYS A 53 2.39 13.34 6.01
CA LYS A 53 1.20 12.57 5.63
C LYS A 53 1.16 12.20 4.15
N GLU A 54 1.66 13.07 3.27
CA GLU A 54 1.61 12.85 1.82
C GLU A 54 2.47 11.65 1.40
N GLU A 55 3.68 11.55 1.95
CA GLU A 55 4.56 10.40 1.72
C GLU A 55 3.94 9.10 2.26
N LEU A 56 3.32 9.17 3.44
CA LEU A 56 2.59 8.02 3.99
C LEU A 56 1.45 7.58 3.06
N ILE A 57 0.71 8.51 2.45
CA ILE A 57 -0.33 8.18 1.47
C ILE A 57 0.29 7.52 0.23
N GLY A 58 1.42 8.02 -0.27
CA GLY A 58 2.16 7.41 -1.37
C GLY A 58 2.53 5.95 -1.10
N ILE A 59 3.09 5.67 0.08
CA ILE A 59 3.41 4.32 0.53
C ILE A 59 2.13 3.46 0.62
N ILE A 60 1.06 3.98 1.22
CA ILE A 60 -0.20 3.22 1.35
C ILE A 60 -0.75 2.85 -0.03
N LYS A 61 -0.77 3.77 -0.99
CA LYS A 61 -1.23 3.48 -2.35
C LYS A 61 -0.37 2.38 -2.97
N HIS A 62 0.95 2.43 -2.80
CA HIS A 62 1.84 1.39 -3.31
C HIS A 62 1.50 0.00 -2.75
N GLU A 63 1.36 -0.11 -1.42
CA GLU A 63 1.01 -1.39 -0.79
C GLU A 63 -0.39 -1.86 -1.19
N LEU A 64 -1.33 -0.94 -1.36
CA LEU A 64 -2.68 -1.24 -1.84
C LEU A 64 -2.71 -1.72 -3.30
N CYS A 65 -1.77 -1.31 -4.15
CA CYS A 65 -1.62 -1.90 -5.49
C CYS A 65 -1.31 -3.40 -5.39
N HIS A 66 -0.35 -3.78 -4.54
CA HIS A 66 -0.04 -5.20 -4.31
C HIS A 66 -1.24 -5.95 -3.75
N TYR A 67 -1.91 -5.35 -2.76
CA TYR A 67 -3.09 -5.92 -2.11
C TYR A 67 -4.20 -6.21 -3.12
N HIS A 68 -4.69 -5.18 -3.82
CA HIS A 68 -5.85 -5.28 -4.70
C HIS A 68 -5.61 -6.19 -5.88
N LEU A 69 -4.41 -6.16 -6.46
CA LEU A 69 -4.07 -7.08 -7.54
C LEU A 69 -3.97 -8.52 -7.06
N HIS A 70 -3.39 -8.76 -5.89
CA HIS A 70 -3.29 -10.13 -5.36
C HIS A 70 -4.65 -10.72 -5.00
N ILE A 71 -5.53 -9.98 -4.31
CA ILE A 71 -6.87 -10.48 -3.95
C ILE A 71 -7.78 -10.69 -5.18
N THR A 72 -7.52 -9.98 -6.29
CA THR A 72 -8.27 -10.13 -7.54
C THR A 72 -7.62 -11.12 -8.51
N GLY A 73 -6.55 -11.82 -8.10
CA GLY A 73 -5.87 -12.82 -8.93
C GLY A 73 -5.08 -12.25 -10.11
N ARG A 74 -4.70 -10.97 -10.06
CA ARG A 74 -3.93 -10.26 -11.10
C ARG A 74 -2.44 -10.18 -10.76
N GLY A 75 -1.63 -9.74 -11.73
CA GLY A 75 -0.19 -9.57 -11.56
C GLY A 75 0.15 -8.45 -10.57
N TYR A 76 0.43 -8.81 -9.31
CA TYR A 76 0.68 -7.86 -8.22
C TYR A 76 2.16 -7.49 -8.04
N LYS A 77 3.10 -8.14 -8.72
CA LYS A 77 4.54 -7.87 -8.54
C LYS A 77 4.95 -6.67 -9.40
N HIS A 78 5.99 -5.95 -9.00
CA HIS A 78 6.49 -4.77 -9.73
C HIS A 78 6.79 -5.00 -11.21
N ARG A 79 7.20 -6.22 -11.58
CA ARG A 79 7.49 -6.61 -12.97
C ARG A 79 6.21 -6.76 -13.83
N ASP A 80 5.10 -7.05 -13.17
CA ASP A 80 3.84 -7.36 -13.83
C ASP A 80 3.27 -6.09 -14.47
N ARG A 81 2.56 -6.28 -15.59
CA ARG A 81 1.97 -5.17 -16.33
C ARG A 81 0.83 -4.53 -15.54
N ASP A 82 -0.05 -5.35 -14.96
CA ASP A 82 -1.17 -4.88 -14.13
C ASP A 82 -0.71 -3.97 -12.99
N PHE A 83 0.39 -4.34 -12.31
CA PHE A 83 0.97 -3.51 -11.25
C PHE A 83 1.38 -2.14 -11.76
N ARG A 84 2.13 -2.08 -12.88
CA ARG A 84 2.59 -0.81 -13.46
C ARG A 84 1.43 0.07 -13.93
N GLU A 85 0.40 -0.53 -14.53
CA GLU A 85 -0.80 0.19 -14.97
C GLU A 85 -1.60 0.73 -13.79
N LEU A 86 -1.80 -0.08 -12.73
CA LEU A 86 -2.53 0.36 -11.54
C LEU A 86 -1.76 1.42 -10.77
N LEU A 87 -0.45 1.25 -10.59
CA LEU A 87 0.43 2.20 -9.89
C LEU A 87 0.37 3.59 -10.54
N LYS A 88 0.39 3.65 -11.88
CA LYS A 88 0.23 4.89 -12.63
C LYS A 88 -1.18 5.47 -12.49
N LYS A 89 -2.22 4.63 -12.51
CA LYS A 89 -3.62 5.07 -12.39
C LYS A 89 -3.90 5.76 -11.04
N VAL A 90 -3.33 5.26 -9.95
CA VAL A 90 -3.56 5.82 -8.61
C VAL A 90 -2.56 6.90 -8.22
N ASP A 91 -1.66 7.28 -9.14
CA ASP A 91 -0.56 8.21 -8.90
C ASP A 91 0.23 7.83 -7.64
N ALA A 92 0.69 6.58 -7.62
CA ALA A 92 1.50 6.04 -6.53
C ALA A 92 2.98 6.03 -6.92
N PRO A 93 3.87 6.34 -5.95
CA PRO A 93 5.30 6.27 -6.17
C PRO A 93 5.79 4.84 -6.36
N ARG A 94 6.85 4.72 -7.15
CA ARG A 94 7.51 3.45 -7.48
C ARG A 94 8.77 3.32 -6.60
N PHE A 95 8.57 2.98 -5.32
CA PHE A 95 9.67 2.74 -4.37
C PHE A 95 10.08 1.27 -4.33
#